data_AF-A0A8R1IJH7-F1
#
_entry.id   AF-A0A8R1IJH7-F1
#
_cell.length_a   1.000
_cell.length_b   1.000
_cell.length_c   1.000
_cell.angle_alpha   90.00
_cell.angle_beta   90.00
_cell.angle_gamma   90.00
#
_symmetry.space_group_name_H-M   'P 1'
#
loop_
_entity.id
_entity.type
_entity.pdbx_description
1 polymer ?
#
loop_
_entity_poly.entity_id
_entity_poly.type
_entity_poly.pdbx_seq_one_letter_code
_entity_poly.pdbx_strand_id
1 'polypeptide(L)'
;MKKANSKGEKLDPNPKNNCGVSSKYCSATDATFKAKDLQWVQCMSCDQWFHVWCVRLNNRTYKEEEVFFCCGADACPEAIAGLNGEVYAKYVSRKRDN
;
A
#
# COMPACT_ATOMS: atom_id res chain seq x y z
N MET A 1 -16.99 -18.02 -28.64
CA MET A 1 -15.93 -18.63 -27.82
C MET A 1 -15.00 -17.52 -27.32
N LYS A 2 -15.11 -17.10 -26.05
CA LYS A 2 -14.10 -16.25 -25.41
C LYS A 2 -13.62 -16.99 -24.17
N LYS A 3 -12.35 -17.41 -24.21
CA LYS A 3 -11.69 -18.25 -23.21
C LYS A 3 -11.58 -17.46 -21.91
N ALA A 4 -12.19 -17.97 -20.84
CA ALA A 4 -11.85 -17.57 -19.48
C ALA A 4 -10.40 -18.03 -19.23
N ASN A 5 -9.49 -17.07 -19.03
CA ASN A 5 -8.12 -17.38 -18.65
C ASN A 5 -8.07 -17.55 -17.13
N SER A 6 -8.03 -18.80 -16.71
CA SER A 6 -7.90 -19.26 -15.34
C SER A 6 -6.56 -18.84 -14.75
N LYS A 7 -6.56 -17.84 -13.86
CA LYS A 7 -5.66 -17.80 -12.71
C LYS A 7 -6.49 -17.49 -11.49
N GLY A 8 -6.91 -18.56 -10.81
CA GLY A 8 -7.50 -18.48 -9.49
C GLY A 8 -6.41 -18.08 -8.50
N GLU A 9 -6.11 -16.79 -8.43
CA GLU A 9 -5.50 -16.22 -7.24
C GLU A 9 -6.56 -16.32 -6.15
N LYS A 10 -6.27 -17.12 -5.12
CA LYS A 10 -7.10 -17.19 -3.92
C LYS A 10 -7.12 -15.78 -3.34
N LEU A 11 -8.18 -15.03 -3.60
CA LEU A 11 -8.44 -13.76 -2.93
C LEU A 11 -8.45 -14.06 -1.43
N ASP A 12 -7.43 -13.60 -0.72
CA ASP A 12 -7.37 -13.71 0.73
C ASP A 12 -8.67 -13.15 1.30
N PRO A 13 -9.41 -13.89 2.14
CA PRO A 13 -10.70 -13.46 2.70
C PRO A 13 -10.55 -12.23 3.62
N ASN A 14 -9.31 -11.82 3.92
CA ASN A 14 -8.99 -10.56 4.57
C ASN A 14 -7.91 -9.82 3.77
N PRO A 15 -8.29 -8.94 2.82
CA PRO A 15 -7.35 -8.28 1.92
C PRO A 15 -6.46 -7.25 2.65
N LYS A 16 -6.74 -6.94 3.92
CA LYS A 16 -5.90 -6.10 4.81
C LYS A 16 -4.77 -6.87 5.49
N ASN A 17 -4.45 -8.07 5.04
CA ASN A 17 -3.27 -8.80 5.53
C ASN A 17 -2.02 -8.56 4.69
N ASN A 18 -2.18 -8.10 3.43
CA ASN A 18 -1.08 -7.87 2.51
C ASN A 18 -1.12 -6.44 2.00
N CYS A 19 -0.07 -5.66 2.30
CA CYS A 19 0.10 -4.35 1.72
C CYS A 19 0.46 -4.48 0.24
N GLY A 20 -0.11 -3.61 -0.60
CA GLY A 20 0.13 -3.64 -2.03
C GLY A 20 1.47 -3.08 -2.49
N VAL A 21 2.23 -2.44 -1.60
CA VAL A 21 3.65 -2.22 -1.88
C VAL A 21 4.39 -3.56 -1.81
N SER A 22 5.47 -3.70 -2.57
CA SER A 22 6.33 -4.89 -2.47
C SER A 22 6.71 -5.15 -1.01
N SER A 23 6.75 -6.42 -0.58
CA SER A 23 7.02 -6.77 0.83
C SER A 23 8.31 -6.15 1.37
N LYS A 24 9.33 -5.97 0.52
CA LYS A 24 10.60 -5.27 0.80
C LYS A 24 10.46 -3.77 1.11
N TYR A 25 9.36 -3.14 0.71
CA TYR A 25 9.08 -1.72 0.89
C TYR A 25 7.97 -1.47 1.92
N CYS A 26 7.40 -2.53 2.50
CA CYS A 26 6.37 -2.43 3.51
C CYS A 26 7.00 -2.18 4.89
N SER A 27 6.82 -0.98 5.44
CA SER A 27 7.31 -0.64 6.78
C SER A 27 6.67 -1.48 7.90
N ALA A 28 5.50 -2.10 7.69
CA ALA A 28 4.84 -2.94 8.68
C ALA A 28 5.62 -4.22 9.05
N THR A 29 6.66 -4.55 8.28
CA THR A 29 7.61 -5.62 8.63
C THR A 29 8.59 -5.22 9.74
N ASP A 30 8.69 -3.92 10.04
CA ASP A 30 9.52 -3.40 11.14
C ASP A 30 8.79 -3.57 12.48
N ALA A 31 9.49 -4.08 13.49
CA ALA A 31 8.96 -4.33 14.82
C ALA A 31 8.45 -3.06 15.55
N THR A 32 8.77 -1.87 15.03
CA THR A 32 8.22 -0.60 15.53
C THR A 32 6.74 -0.41 15.22
N PHE A 33 6.18 -1.09 14.22
CA PHE A 33 4.75 -0.99 13.92
C PHE A 33 4.00 -2.17 14.53
N LYS A 34 2.99 -1.87 15.35
CA LYS A 34 1.95 -2.87 15.64
C LYS A 34 0.99 -2.85 14.46
N ALA A 35 0.76 -4.00 13.81
CA ALA A 35 -0.12 -4.10 12.64
C ALA A 35 -1.54 -3.51 12.85
N LYS A 36 -1.99 -3.41 14.11
CA LYS A 36 -3.27 -2.81 14.51
C LYS A 36 -3.29 -1.27 14.43
N ASP A 37 -2.12 -0.64 14.41
CA ASP A 37 -2.02 0.81 14.48
C ASP A 37 -1.98 1.45 13.09
N LEU A 38 -1.71 0.69 12.02
CA LEU A 38 -1.60 1.25 10.67
C LEU A 38 -2.97 1.45 10.01
N GLN A 39 -3.20 2.67 9.53
CA GLN A 39 -4.34 3.00 8.69
C GLN A 39 -4.15 2.37 7.30
N TRP A 40 -5.28 2.07 6.67
CA TRP A 40 -5.34 1.42 5.37
C TRP A 40 -6.09 2.29 4.37
N VAL A 41 -5.66 2.21 3.11
CA VAL A 41 -6.34 2.79 1.96
C VAL A 41 -6.49 1.72 0.87
N GLN A 42 -7.61 1.71 0.17
CA GLN A 42 -7.87 0.78 -0.91
C GLN A 42 -7.75 1.50 -2.26
N CYS A 43 -7.09 0.87 -3.23
CA CYS A 43 -7.08 1.36 -4.60
C CYS A 43 -8.48 1.22 -5.21
N MET A 44 -9.04 2.32 -5.70
CA MET A 44 -10.36 2.33 -6.35
C MET A 44 -10.39 1.62 -7.71
N SER A 45 -9.23 1.31 -8.30
CA SER A 45 -9.15 0.66 -9.62
C SER A 45 -8.88 -0.84 -9.58
N CYS A 46 -8.07 -1.34 -8.64
CA CYS A 46 -7.68 -2.75 -8.57
C CYS A 46 -8.01 -3.42 -7.23
N ASP A 47 -8.71 -2.71 -6.35
CA ASP A 47 -9.16 -3.16 -5.03
C ASP A 47 -8.04 -3.56 -4.05
N GLN A 48 -6.78 -3.36 -4.41
CA GLN A 48 -5.63 -3.70 -3.59
C GLN A 48 -5.47 -2.71 -2.43
N TRP A 49 -5.12 -3.24 -1.26
CA TRP A 49 -5.01 -2.48 -0.02
C TRP A 49 -3.57 -2.07 0.27
N PHE A 50 -3.40 -0.85 0.76
CA PHE A 50 -2.10 -0.28 1.09
C PHE A 50 -2.15 0.31 2.50
N HIS A 51 -1.07 0.15 3.27
CA HIS A 51 -0.90 0.95 4.47
C HIS A 51 -0.71 2.40 4.07
N VAL A 52 -1.45 3.31 4.71
CA VAL A 52 -1.29 4.76 4.51
C VAL A 52 0.17 5.18 4.76
N TRP A 53 0.82 4.58 5.76
CA TRP A 53 2.23 4.83 6.04
C TRP A 53 3.15 4.49 4.87
N CYS A 54 2.88 3.41 4.14
CA CYS A 54 3.70 2.94 3.02
C CYS A 54 3.55 3.83 1.77
N VAL A 55 2.56 4.71 1.73
CA VAL A 55 2.35 5.65 0.62
C VAL A 55 2.62 7.11 1.02
N ARG A 56 2.26 7.52 2.25
CA ARG A 56 2.33 8.92 2.71
C ARG A 56 3.37 9.19 3.81
N LEU A 57 4.06 8.17 4.32
CA LEU A 57 4.98 8.26 5.47
C LEU A 57 4.35 8.93 6.71
N ASN A 58 3.04 8.77 6.84
CA ASN A 58 2.24 9.18 7.98
C ASN A 58 1.04 8.24 8.07
N ASN A 59 0.31 8.30 9.18
CA ASN A 59 -0.80 7.41 9.44
C ASN A 59 -2.16 8.13 9.42
N ARG A 60 -2.28 9.21 8.64
CA ARG A 60 -3.52 9.99 8.56
C ARG A 60 -4.47 9.35 7.56
N THR A 61 -5.65 8.94 8.04
CA THR A 61 -6.70 8.34 7.21
C THR A 61 -7.08 9.27 6.06
N TYR A 62 -7.33 8.68 4.89
CA TYR A 62 -7.89 9.39 3.75
C TYR A 62 -9.30 9.88 4.11
N LYS A 63 -9.65 11.10 3.71
CA LYS A 63 -11.03 11.59 3.81
C LYS A 63 -11.92 10.86 2.80
N GLU A 64 -13.23 10.90 3.03
CA GLU A 64 -14.21 10.28 2.12
C GLU A 64 -14.15 10.83 0.68
N GLU A 65 -13.75 12.09 0.54
CA GLU A 65 -13.60 12.78 -0.75
C GLU A 65 -12.27 12.45 -1.45
N GLU A 66 -11.28 11.89 -0.72
CA GLU A 66 -9.98 11.56 -1.29
C GLU A 66 -10.01 10.20 -1.97
N VAL A 67 -9.76 10.18 -3.27
CA VAL A 67 -9.59 8.96 -4.06
C VAL A 67 -8.13 8.52 -4.06
N PHE A 68 -7.91 7.20 -4.02
CA PHE A 68 -6.58 6.61 -4.11
C PHE A 68 -6.52 5.63 -5.28
N PHE A 69 -5.55 5.86 -6.16
CA PHE A 69 -5.24 5.00 -7.30
C PHE A 69 -3.78 4.59 -7.23
N CYS A 70 -3.50 3.28 -7.15
CA CYS A 70 -2.14 2.77 -7.20
C CYS A 70 -1.67 2.41 -8.61
N CYS A 71 -2.58 2.41 -9.57
CA CYS A 71 -2.36 2.00 -10.94
C CYS A 71 -3.29 2.79 -11.88
N GLY A 72 -3.10 2.60 -13.18
CA GLY A 72 -3.84 3.34 -14.21
C GLY A 72 -3.18 4.68 -14.54
N ALA A 73 -3.81 5.42 -15.46
CA ALA A 73 -3.32 6.73 -15.92
C ALA A 73 -3.36 7.79 -14.81
N ASP A 74 -4.31 7.66 -13.88
CA ASP A 74 -4.54 8.58 -12.76
C ASP A 74 -3.90 8.11 -11.45
N ALA A 75 -2.87 7.26 -11.53
CA ALA A 75 -2.17 6.76 -10.36
C ALA A 75 -1.60 7.92 -9.52
N CYS A 76 -1.90 7.90 -8.22
CA CYS A 76 -1.46 8.93 -7.29
C CYS A 76 0.07 8.91 -7.18
N PRO A 77 0.75 10.08 -7.17
CA PRO A 77 2.20 10.14 -7.02
C PRO A 77 2.72 9.42 -5.77
N GLU A 78 1.98 9.50 -4.65
CA GLU A 78 2.33 8.78 -3.41
C GLU A 78 2.28 7.26 -3.57
N ALA A 79 1.38 6.75 -4.42
CA ALA A 79 1.26 5.32 -4.66
C ALA A 79 2.44 4.83 -5.50
N ILE A 80 2.80 5.59 -6.54
CA ILE A 80 3.97 5.31 -7.39
C ILE A 80 5.25 5.33 -6.54
N ALA A 81 5.43 6.36 -5.71
CA ALA A 81 6.58 6.46 -4.81
C ALA A 81 6.63 5.30 -3.80
N GLY A 82 5.49 4.86 -3.27
CA GLY A 82 5.38 3.69 -2.39
C GLY A 82 5.77 2.39 -3.10
N LEU A 83 5.27 2.18 -4.32
CA LEU A 83 5.58 1.01 -5.15
C LEU A 83 7.06 0.95 -5.55
N ASN A 84 7.67 2.11 -5.82
CA ASN A 84 9.09 2.23 -6.15
C ASN A 84 10.02 2.15 -4.92
N GLY A 85 9.46 2.14 -3.70
CA GLY A 85 10.22 2.06 -2.45
C GLY A 85 10.81 3.38 -1.98
N GLU A 86 10.46 4.51 -2.59
CA GLU A 86 10.95 5.84 -2.21
C GLU A 86 10.45 6.25 -0.82
N VAL A 87 9.21 5.90 -0.50
CA VAL A 87 8.61 6.16 0.82
C VAL A 87 9.34 5.36 1.90
N TYR A 88 9.65 4.09 1.61
CA TYR A 88 10.42 3.23 2.51
C TYR A 88 11.86 3.72 2.69
N ALA A 89 12.53 4.17 1.63
CA ALA A 89 13.87 4.74 1.72
C ALA A 89 13.90 5.98 2.65
N LYS A 90 12.88 6.85 2.56
CA LYS A 90 12.71 7.99 3.47
C LYS A 90 12.48 7.56 4.92
N TYR A 91 11.67 6.53 5.15
CA TYR A 91 11.47 5.94 6.48
C TYR A 91 12.79 5.46 7.09
N VAL A 92 13.57 4.67 6.34
CA VAL A 92 14.85 4.12 6.81
C VAL A 92 15.86 5.22 7.10
N SER A 93 15.94 6.26 6.25
CA SER A 93 16.82 7.40 6.50
C SER A 93 16.49 8.08 7.84
N ARG A 94 15.21 8.40 8.09
CA ARG A 94 14.78 9.05 9.34
C ARG A 94 15.08 8.23 10.59
N LYS A 95 15.06 6.90 10.47
CA LYS A 95 15.36 5.99 11.59
C LYS A 95 16.87 5.93 11.90
N ARG A 96 17.74 6.20 10.92
CA ARG A 96 19.19 6.22 11.11
C ARG A 96 19.68 7.47 11.84
N ASP A 97 18.92 8.56 11.74
CA ASP A 97 19.25 9.86 12.32
C ASP A 97 18.73 10.03 13.77
N ASN A 98 18.08 9.01 14.34
CA ASN A 98 17.46 9.02 15.67
C ASN A 98 17.90 7.81 16.49
#